data_AF-A0A392Q9Y3-F1
#
_entry.id   AF-A0A392Q9Y3-F1
#
_cell.length_a   1.000
_cell.length_b   1.000
_cell.length_c   1.000
_cell.angle_alpha   90.00
_cell.angle_beta   90.00
_cell.angle_gamma   90.00
#
_symmetry.space_group_name_H-M   'P 1'
#
loop_
_entity.id
_entity.type
_entity.pdbx_description
1 polymer ?
#
loop_
_entity_poly.entity_id
_entity_poly.type
_entity_poly.pdbx_seq_one_letter_code
_entity_poly.pdbx_strand_id
1 'polypeptide(L)'
;MDDHKEAEAIAELSRAINFKPELQLLHLRAAFYDSMGDFVSTVRDCEAALCLDPSHAEMLTFEEGKRWVRKIILIETEGQVEE
;
A
#
# COMPACT_ATOMS: atom_id res chain seq x y z
N MET A 1 -13.67 1.59 17.65
CA MET A 1 -14.45 1.21 16.46
C MET A 1 -14.50 2.43 15.56
N ASP A 2 -13.38 2.70 14.89
CA ASP A 2 -13.27 3.74 13.86
C ASP A 2 -12.92 3.09 12.50
N ASP A 3 -13.07 1.76 12.40
CA ASP A 3 -12.81 0.95 11.20
C ASP A 3 -13.69 1.39 10.01
N HIS A 4 -14.84 2.01 10.31
CA HIS A 4 -15.73 2.58 9.29
C HIS A 4 -15.10 3.76 8.53
N LYS A 5 -14.27 4.56 9.20
CA LYS A 5 -13.68 5.77 8.58
C LYS A 5 -12.57 5.42 7.60
N GLU A 6 -11.82 4.35 7.86
CA GLU A 6 -10.74 3.88 6.99
C GLU A 6 -11.32 3.38 5.66
N ALA A 7 -12.40 2.60 5.70
CA ALA A 7 -13.10 2.13 4.51
C ALA A 7 -13.70 3.29 3.68
N GLU A 8 -14.32 4.28 4.33
CA GLU A 8 -14.82 5.48 3.64
C GLU A 8 -13.68 6.29 3.01
N ALA A 9 -12.57 6.48 3.72
CA ALA A 9 -11.39 7.17 3.20
C ALA A 9 -10.82 6.46 1.97
N ILE A 10 -10.72 5.13 2.01
CA ILE A 10 -10.29 4.31 0.86
C ILE A 10 -11.23 4.48 -0.33
N ALA A 11 -12.54 4.56 -0.10
CA ALA A 11 -13.53 4.75 -1.16
C ALA A 11 -13.42 6.14 -1.81
N GLU A 12 -13.20 7.20 -1.03
CA GLU A 12 -12.93 8.55 -1.53
C GLU A 12 -11.60 8.61 -2.30
N LEU A 13 -10.54 8.00 -1.76
CA LEU A 13 -9.24 7.91 -2.42
C LEU A 13 -9.33 7.17 -3.76
N SER A 14 -10.11 6.09 -3.81
CA SER A 14 -10.32 5.33 -5.04
C SER A 14 -11.02 6.16 -6.12
N ARG A 15 -12.01 6.99 -5.75
CA ARG A 15 -12.63 7.95 -6.67
C ARG A 15 -11.64 9.01 -7.14
N ALA A 16 -10.83 9.55 -6.23
CA ALA A 16 -9.81 10.55 -6.56
C ALA A 16 -8.74 9.99 -7.52
N ILE A 17 -8.22 8.79 -7.26
CA ILE A 17 -7.26 8.08 -8.12
C ILE A 17 -7.85 7.83 -9.51
N ASN A 18 -9.14 7.47 -9.58
CA ASN A 18 -9.80 7.24 -10.87
C ASN A 18 -10.02 8.54 -11.68
N PHE A 19 -10.13 9.68 -11.00
CA PHE A 19 -10.20 10.98 -11.66
C PHE A 19 -8.83 11.46 -12.11
N LYS A 20 -7.83 11.41 -11.21
CA LYS A 20 -6.44 11.72 -11.48
C LYS A 20 -5.54 10.81 -10.65
N PRO A 21 -4.84 9.84 -11.27
CA PRO A 21 -3.93 8.99 -10.53
C PRO A 21 -2.71 9.83 -10.11
N GLU A 22 -2.51 9.96 -8.80
CA GLU A 22 -1.37 10.67 -8.21
C GLU A 22 -0.68 9.80 -7.18
N LEU A 23 0.65 9.88 -7.14
CA LEU A 23 1.49 9.11 -6.24
C LEU A 23 1.08 9.28 -4.77
N GLN A 24 0.79 10.51 -4.34
CA GLN A 24 0.40 10.81 -2.97
C GLN A 24 -0.92 10.12 -2.57
N LEU A 25 -1.88 10.02 -3.50
CA LEU A 25 -3.17 9.37 -3.23
C LEU A 25 -3.00 7.86 -3.09
N LEU A 26 -2.18 7.25 -3.95
CA LEU A 26 -1.84 5.83 -3.86
C LEU A 26 -1.10 5.52 -2.55
N HIS A 27 -0.14 6.37 -2.16
CA HIS A 27 0.61 6.18 -0.91
C HIS A 27 -0.30 6.31 0.32
N LEU A 28 -1.21 7.28 0.31
CA LEU A 28 -2.18 7.47 1.39
C LEU A 28 -3.15 6.29 1.51
N ARG A 29 -3.63 5.75 0.38
CA ARG A 29 -4.51 4.58 0.34
C ARG A 29 -3.80 3.31 0.82
N ALA A 30 -2.54 3.13 0.41
CA ALA A 30 -1.69 2.04 0.87
C ALA A 30 -1.47 2.05 2.40
N ALA A 31 -1.32 3.23 3.00
CA ALA A 31 -1.19 3.39 4.45
C ALA A 31 -2.47 3.00 5.21
N PHE A 32 -3.65 3.33 4.67
CA PHE A 32 -4.92 2.86 5.25
C PHE A 32 -5.05 1.34 5.16
N TYR A 33 -4.69 0.74 4.03
CA TYR A 33 -4.68 -0.71 3.89
C TYR A 33 -3.69 -1.40 4.84
N ASP A 34 -2.49 -0.83 5.07
CA ASP A 34 -1.52 -1.37 6.05
C ASP A 34 -2.06 -1.29 7.48
N SER A 35 -2.75 -0.19 7.83
CA SER A 35 -3.44 -0.03 9.12
C SER A 35 -4.50 -1.10 9.33
N MET A 36 -5.26 -1.44 8.28
CA MET A 36 -6.28 -2.49 8.31
C MET A 36 -5.70 -3.92 8.21
N GLY A 37 -4.39 -4.07 7.97
CA GLY A 37 -3.75 -5.37 7.74
C GLY A 37 -4.02 -5.96 6.35
N ASP A 38 -4.55 -5.19 5.40
CA ASP A 38 -4.74 -5.60 4.01
C ASP A 38 -3.46 -5.33 3.19
N PHE A 39 -2.45 -6.15 3.44
CA PHE A 39 -1.16 -6.03 2.78
C PHE A 39 -1.24 -6.25 1.26
N VAL A 40 -2.21 -7.03 0.79
CA VAL A 40 -2.40 -7.31 -0.65
C VAL A 40 -2.78 -6.02 -1.37
N SER A 41 -3.72 -5.27 -0.81
CA SER A 41 -4.15 -3.98 -1.36
C SER A 41 -3.05 -2.91 -1.25
N THR A 42 -2.30 -2.90 -0.14
CA THR A 42 -1.11 -2.04 0.01
C THR A 42 -0.09 -2.26 -1.11
N VAL A 43 0.24 -3.53 -1.41
CA VAL A 43 1.22 -3.86 -2.46
C VAL A 43 0.74 -3.39 -3.84
N ARG A 44 -0.54 -3.62 -4.17
CA ARG A 44 -1.11 -3.18 -5.46
C ARG A 44 -1.02 -1.67 -5.66
N ASP A 45 -1.24 -0.91 -4.59
CA ASP A 45 -1.13 0.56 -4.63
C ASP A 45 0.32 1.01 -4.79
N CYS A 46 1.26 0.31 -4.15
CA CYS A 46 2.68 0.54 -4.37
C CYS A 46 3.08 0.21 -5.82
N GLU A 47 2.65 -0.91 -6.39
CA GLU A 47 2.93 -1.25 -7.79
C GLU A 47 2.37 -0.20 -8.76
N ALA A 48 1.15 0.28 -8.52
CA ALA A 48 0.56 1.37 -9.30
C ALA A 48 1.37 2.67 -9.18
N ALA A 49 1.87 2.99 -7.99
CA ALA A 49 2.74 4.13 -7.74
C ALA A 49 4.07 4.04 -8.50
N LEU A 50 4.69 2.85 -8.52
CA LEU A 50 5.90 2.56 -9.30
C LEU A 50 5.65 2.72 -10.81
N CYS A 51 4.46 2.35 -11.29
CA CYS A 51 4.09 2.49 -12.68
C CYS A 51 3.85 3.95 -13.09
N LEU A 52 3.41 4.80 -12.16
CA LEU A 52 3.19 6.24 -12.38
C LEU A 52 4.49 7.04 -12.41
N ASP A 53 5.39 6.77 -11.47
CA ASP A 53 6.69 7.43 -11.42
C ASP A 53 7.82 6.43 -11.09
N PRO A 54 8.44 5.83 -12.12
CA PRO A 54 9.57 4.93 -11.94
C PRO A 54 10.85 5.64 -11.47
N SER A 55 10.90 6.98 -11.47
CA SER A 55 12.03 7.74 -10.89
C SER A 55 11.86 7.95 -9.38
N HIS A 56 10.62 8.13 -8.91
CA HIS A 56 10.29 8.16 -7.49
C HIS A 56 10.40 6.78 -6.85
N ALA A 57 10.11 5.73 -7.64
CA ALA A 57 10.40 4.34 -7.30
C ALA A 57 11.87 4.12 -6.90
N GLU A 58 12.82 4.76 -7.56
CA GLU A 58 14.24 4.61 -7.22
C GLU A 58 14.54 5.16 -5.81
N MET A 59 13.77 6.14 -5.34
CA MET A 59 13.87 6.70 -3.99
C MET A 59 13.15 5.84 -2.93
N LEU A 60 11.97 5.29 -3.26
CA LEU A 60 11.26 4.38 -2.38
C LEU A 60 11.96 3.02 -2.27
N THR A 61 12.58 2.51 -3.35
CA THR A 61 13.21 1.18 -3.40
C THR A 61 14.40 1.01 -2.46
N PHE A 62 15.02 2.09 -1.97
CA PHE A 62 16.24 1.94 -1.16
C PHE A 62 16.00 1.68 0.33
N GLU A 63 14.98 2.27 0.95
CA GLU A 63 14.73 2.10 2.40
C GLU A 63 13.29 1.65 2.69
N GLU A 64 12.29 2.32 2.12
CA GLU A 64 10.89 1.96 2.36
C GLU A 64 10.53 0.66 1.61
N GLY A 65 10.82 0.55 0.33
CA GLY A 65 10.64 -0.64 -0.48
C GLY A 65 11.35 -1.87 0.09
N LYS A 66 12.55 -1.71 0.67
CA LYS A 66 13.21 -2.82 1.40
C LYS A 66 12.48 -3.18 2.68
N ARG A 67 11.96 -2.19 3.42
CA ARG A 67 11.13 -2.43 4.61
C ARG A 67 9.84 -3.16 4.26
N TRP A 68 9.20 -2.81 3.16
CA TRP A 68 7.96 -3.42 2.68
C TRP A 68 8.18 -4.80 2.05
N VAL A 69 9.21 -4.99 1.23
CA VAL A 69 9.60 -6.31 0.70
C VAL A 69 10.01 -7.24 1.84
N ARG A 70 10.76 -6.75 2.84
CA ARG A 70 11.03 -7.54 4.06
C ARG A 70 9.76 -7.87 4.82
N LYS A 71 8.79 -6.95 4.92
CA LYS A 71 7.50 -7.19 5.59
C LYS A 71 6.66 -8.21 4.83
N ILE A 72 6.62 -8.16 3.49
CA ILE A 72 5.97 -9.16 2.62
C ILE A 72 6.61 -10.53 2.81
N ILE A 73 7.94 -10.63 2.71
CA ILE A 73 8.67 -11.88 2.94
C ILE A 73 8.41 -12.40 4.37
N LEU A 74 8.40 -11.51 5.38
CA LEU A 74 8.09 -11.88 6.76
C LEU A 74 6.66 -12.41 6.92
N ILE A 75 5.66 -11.76 6.32
CA ILE A 75 4.26 -12.20 6.34
C ILE A 75 4.10 -13.56 5.64
N GLU A 76 4.75 -13.77 4.49
CA GLU A 76 4.75 -15.08 3.82
C GLU A 76 5.44 -16.17 4.66
N THR A 77 6.46 -15.82 5.44
CA THR A 77 7.14 -16.77 6.34
C THR A 77 6.39 -17.04 7.64
N GLU A 78 5.67 -16.06 8.21
CA GLU A 78 4.90 -16.23 9.45
C GLU A 78 3.52 -16.86 9.20
N GLY A 79 2.98 -16.75 7.98
CA GLY A 79 1.74 -17.44 7.57
C GLY A 79 1.88 -18.95 7.35
N GLN A 80 3.07 -19.53 7.49
CA GLN A 80 3.31 -20.98 7.42
C GLN A 80 3.49 -21.65 8.79
N VAL A 81 3.27 -20.92 9.89
CA VAL A 81 3.39 -21.46 11.25
C VAL A 81 2.07 -21.34 12.02
N GLU A 82 1.01 -21.89 11.47
CA GLU A 82 -0.08 -22.44 12.29
C GLU A 82 0.03 -23.97 12.28
N GLU A 83 0.58 -24.52 13.37
CA GLU A 83 0.29 -25.88 13.86
C GLU A 83 -0.39 -25.76 15.24
#